data_AF-A0A0R0I034-F1
#
_entry.id   AF-A0A0R0I034-F1
#
_cell.length_a   1.000
_cell.length_b   1.000
_cell.length_c   1.000
_cell.angle_alpha   90.00
_cell.angle_beta   90.00
_cell.angle_gamma   90.00
#
_symmetry.space_group_name_H-M   'P 1'
#
loop_
_entity.id
_entity.type
_entity.pdbx_description
1 polymer ?
#
loop_
_entity_poly.entity_id
_entity_poly.type
_entity_poly.pdbx_seq_one_letter_code
_entity_poly.pdbx_strand_id
1 'polypeptide(L)'
;MSGVYEFVSLLLFCHLMPLLLAAACPPLLSCGDLGNISFPFTTTERPDCGFLPIRNCEDPLKFKMIQLQNNGEWFRVVLVAQLRNSSIITFQIRDKHLYDLLQNESCEAFRYNYTIPPFFHFAALRIQYHTSLFRCKRSLHVSPPTGMLNYTKCPDYDLYYKHIITADDVSRSSLAACTEVQLPIKDVPDAINPFTFVTADIIIRVDLTDECADCNYRHGGQCKLDSTETFCCVNGILQQKP
;
A
#
# COMPACT_ATOMS: atom_id res chain seq x y z
N MET A 1 -37.93 11.29 -46.89
CA MET A 1 -38.02 11.62 -45.45
C MET A 1 -37.57 10.46 -44.55
N SER A 2 -37.75 9.18 -44.90
CA SER A 2 -37.35 8.04 -44.03
C SER A 2 -35.85 7.90 -43.77
N GLY A 3 -34.99 8.10 -44.77
CA GLY A 3 -33.54 7.89 -44.61
C GLY A 3 -32.84 8.84 -43.63
N VAL A 4 -33.36 10.06 -43.43
CA VAL A 4 -32.78 11.03 -42.48
C VAL A 4 -33.04 10.60 -41.03
N TYR A 5 -34.22 10.03 -40.75
CA TYR A 5 -34.56 9.57 -39.40
C TYR A 5 -33.72 8.36 -38.98
N GLU A 6 -33.42 7.43 -39.90
CA GLU A 6 -32.55 6.30 -39.60
C GLU A 6 -31.12 6.75 -39.28
N PHE A 7 -30.56 7.68 -40.05
CA PHE A 7 -29.23 8.23 -39.80
C PHE A 7 -29.16 9.00 -38.46
N VAL A 8 -30.15 9.83 -38.14
CA VAL A 8 -30.19 10.57 -36.87
C VAL A 8 -30.36 9.63 -35.69
N SER A 9 -31.19 8.59 -35.83
CA SER A 9 -31.37 7.55 -34.83
C SER A 9 -30.06 6.80 -34.57
N LEU A 10 -29.36 6.36 -35.62
CA LEU A 10 -28.07 5.68 -35.50
C LEU A 10 -27.00 6.55 -34.83
N LEU A 11 -26.93 7.84 -35.17
CA LEU A 11 -26.03 8.79 -34.51
C LEU A 11 -26.38 8.98 -33.03
N LEU A 12 -27.66 9.11 -32.68
CA LEU A 12 -28.12 9.19 -31.29
C LEU A 12 -27.76 7.92 -30.51
N PHE A 13 -27.95 6.72 -31.09
CA PHE A 13 -27.52 5.46 -30.47
C PHE A 13 -26.00 5.37 -30.32
N CYS A 14 -25.23 5.80 -31.33
CA CYS A 14 -23.77 5.84 -31.28
C CYS A 14 -23.22 6.86 -30.27
N HIS A 15 -23.94 7.92 -29.93
CA HIS A 15 -23.54 8.87 -28.89
C HIS A 15 -24.07 8.50 -27.49
N LEU A 16 -25.26 7.90 -27.40
CA LEU A 16 -25.78 7.40 -26.12
C LEU A 16 -25.01 6.17 -25.64
N MET A 17 -24.58 5.26 -26.52
CA MET A 17 -23.88 4.03 -26.09
C MET A 17 -22.58 4.34 -25.32
N PRO A 18 -21.65 5.19 -25.80
CA PRO A 18 -20.47 5.59 -25.02
C PRO A 18 -20.83 6.28 -23.71
N LEU A 19 -21.87 7.13 -23.70
CA LEU A 19 -22.31 7.85 -22.49
C LEU A 19 -22.94 6.92 -21.45
N LEU A 20 -23.60 5.84 -21.89
CA LEU A 20 -24.14 4.80 -21.03
C LEU A 20 -23.05 3.80 -20.57
N LEU A 21 -21.97 3.64 -21.35
CA LEU A 21 -20.89 2.69 -21.05
C LEU A 21 -19.90 3.19 -19.97
N ALA A 22 -19.74 4.50 -19.77
CA ALA A 22 -19.02 5.03 -18.61
C ALA A 22 -19.93 5.00 -17.37
N ALA A 23 -20.31 3.81 -16.93
CA ALA A 23 -21.12 3.63 -15.73
C ALA A 23 -20.40 4.26 -14.53
N ALA A 24 -21.00 5.30 -13.94
CA ALA A 24 -20.49 5.97 -12.76
C ALA A 24 -19.99 4.98 -11.69
N CYS A 25 -18.91 5.34 -11.02
CA CYS A 25 -18.30 4.47 -10.02
C CYS A 25 -19.22 4.32 -8.80
N PRO A 26 -19.59 3.08 -8.42
CA PRO A 26 -20.37 2.88 -7.21
C PRO A 26 -19.55 3.31 -5.98
N PRO A 27 -20.17 3.97 -4.99
CA PRO A 27 -19.45 4.45 -3.80
C PRO A 27 -18.94 3.31 -2.91
N LEU A 28 -19.55 2.13 -3.00
CA LEU A 28 -19.18 0.92 -2.29
C LEU A 28 -19.22 -0.26 -3.26
N LEU A 29 -18.19 -1.11 -3.19
CA LEU A 29 -18.08 -2.35 -3.96
C LEU A 29 -17.93 -3.52 -3.00
N SER A 30 -18.66 -4.61 -3.23
CA SER A 30 -18.48 -5.84 -2.46
C SER A 30 -17.15 -6.51 -2.84
N CYS A 31 -16.39 -6.98 -1.85
CA CYS A 31 -15.14 -7.71 -2.08
C CYS A 31 -14.98 -8.90 -1.13
N GLY A 32 -15.96 -9.81 -1.16
CA GLY A 32 -15.91 -11.08 -0.43
C GLY A 32 -15.70 -10.89 1.08
N ASP A 33 -14.67 -11.55 1.63
CA ASP A 33 -14.29 -11.53 3.04
C ASP A 33 -13.76 -10.17 3.52
N LEU A 34 -13.39 -9.26 2.61
CA LEU A 34 -13.03 -7.88 2.95
C LEU A 34 -14.25 -6.97 3.17
N GLY A 35 -15.46 -7.46 2.89
CA GLY A 35 -16.70 -6.68 2.99
C GLY A 35 -16.80 -5.64 1.88
N ASN A 36 -17.37 -4.47 2.19
CA ASN A 36 -17.51 -3.38 1.23
C ASN A 36 -16.26 -2.51 1.22
N ILE A 37 -15.65 -2.36 0.05
CA ILE A 37 -14.52 -1.47 -0.22
C ILE A 37 -14.99 -0.21 -0.95
N SER A 38 -14.22 0.87 -0.84
CA SER A 38 -14.44 2.12 -1.57
C SER A 38 -13.11 2.66 -2.09
N PHE A 39 -13.15 3.72 -2.90
CA PHE A 39 -11.96 4.46 -3.32
C PHE A 39 -11.02 4.70 -2.12
N PRO A 40 -9.70 4.47 -2.22
CA PRO A 40 -8.90 4.26 -3.43
C PRO A 40 -8.95 2.85 -4.02
N PHE A 41 -9.61 1.91 -3.34
CA PHE A 41 -9.74 0.53 -3.80
C PHE A 41 -10.82 0.40 -4.88
N THR A 42 -10.66 -0.61 -5.72
CA THR A 42 -11.65 -1.01 -6.71
C THR A 42 -11.50 -2.49 -7.02
N THR A 43 -12.33 -3.04 -7.90
CA THR A 43 -12.15 -4.41 -8.43
C THR A 43 -11.38 -4.39 -9.76
N THR A 44 -10.85 -5.54 -10.17
CA THR A 44 -10.17 -5.68 -11.47
C THR A 44 -11.05 -5.40 -12.68
N GLU A 45 -12.37 -5.48 -12.52
CA GLU A 45 -13.38 -5.22 -13.55
C GLU A 45 -13.71 -3.73 -13.68
N ARG A 46 -13.34 -2.92 -12.67
CA ARG A 46 -13.60 -1.48 -12.59
C ARG A 46 -12.32 -0.68 -12.29
N PRO A 47 -11.23 -0.84 -13.06
CA PRO A 47 -9.95 -0.15 -12.80
C PRO A 47 -10.05 1.38 -12.97
N ASP A 48 -11.13 1.87 -13.56
CA ASP A 48 -11.44 3.29 -13.68
C ASP A 48 -11.87 3.93 -12.33
N CYS A 49 -12.40 3.13 -11.40
CA CYS A 49 -13.00 3.59 -10.14
C CYS A 49 -12.06 3.71 -8.94
N GLY A 50 -10.81 3.28 -9.09
CA GLY A 50 -9.80 3.35 -8.05
C GLY A 50 -8.45 2.98 -8.61
N PHE A 51 -7.38 3.36 -7.93
CA PHE A 51 -6.01 3.07 -8.37
C PHE A 51 -5.40 1.86 -7.65
N LEU A 52 -6.12 1.27 -6.69
CA LEU A 52 -5.74 0.06 -5.97
C LEU A 52 -6.74 -1.09 -6.29
N PRO A 53 -6.64 -1.71 -7.47
CA PRO A 53 -7.52 -2.81 -7.85
C PRO A 53 -7.22 -4.06 -7.02
N ILE A 54 -8.27 -4.63 -6.42
CA ILE A 54 -8.24 -5.89 -5.69
C ILE A 54 -8.82 -6.99 -6.59
N ARG A 55 -8.05 -8.05 -6.77
CA ARG A 55 -8.42 -9.24 -7.54
C ARG A 55 -9.16 -10.25 -6.66
N ASN A 56 -10.00 -11.07 -7.29
CA ASN A 56 -10.74 -12.18 -6.68
C ASN A 56 -11.85 -11.74 -5.69
N CYS A 57 -12.35 -10.51 -5.80
CA CYS A 57 -13.46 -10.01 -4.99
C CYS A 57 -14.72 -10.91 -5.08
N GLU A 58 -15.03 -11.40 -6.28
CA GLU A 58 -16.20 -12.25 -6.56
C GLU A 58 -16.01 -13.74 -6.22
N ASP A 59 -14.76 -14.19 -6.02
CA ASP A 59 -14.46 -15.59 -5.74
C ASP A 59 -14.27 -15.81 -4.23
N PRO A 60 -15.23 -16.43 -3.52
CA PRO A 60 -15.16 -16.60 -2.07
C PRO A 60 -14.09 -17.62 -1.64
N LEU A 61 -13.58 -18.45 -2.55
CA LEU A 61 -12.57 -19.48 -2.25
C LEU A 61 -11.14 -18.99 -2.45
N LYS A 62 -10.96 -17.82 -3.09
CA LYS A 62 -9.63 -17.26 -3.36
C LYS A 62 -9.30 -16.10 -2.43
N PHE A 63 -8.03 -16.04 -2.04
CA PHE A 63 -7.48 -14.87 -1.38
C PHE A 63 -7.61 -13.64 -2.28
N LYS A 64 -7.94 -12.51 -1.65
CA LYS A 64 -7.98 -11.21 -2.29
C LYS A 64 -6.55 -10.72 -2.48
N MET A 65 -6.22 -10.34 -3.71
CA MET A 65 -4.84 -10.02 -4.08
C MET A 65 -4.75 -8.60 -4.62
N ILE A 66 -3.65 -7.91 -4.32
CA ILE A 66 -3.37 -6.55 -4.79
C ILE A 66 -1.93 -6.44 -5.29
N GLN A 67 -1.68 -5.57 -6.27
CA GLN A 67 -0.34 -5.10 -6.61
C GLN A 67 -0.18 -3.66 -6.13
N LEU A 68 0.98 -3.33 -5.55
CA LEU A 68 1.27 -1.97 -5.12
C LEU A 68 1.86 -1.09 -6.23
N GLN A 69 2.24 -1.69 -7.37
CA GLN A 69 2.70 -1.02 -8.58
C GLN A 69 2.33 -1.85 -9.81
N ASN A 70 2.27 -1.20 -10.97
CA ASN A 70 2.02 -1.89 -12.24
C ASN A 70 3.05 -3.00 -12.47
N ASN A 71 2.58 -4.19 -12.84
CA ASN A 71 3.42 -5.38 -13.05
C ASN A 71 4.29 -5.79 -11.84
N GLY A 72 3.93 -5.33 -10.63
CA GLY A 72 4.62 -5.69 -9.39
C GLY A 72 4.24 -7.06 -8.84
N GLU A 73 4.75 -7.36 -7.65
CA GLU A 73 4.35 -8.56 -6.91
C GLU A 73 2.90 -8.50 -6.43
N TRP A 74 2.25 -9.65 -6.38
CA TRP A 74 0.91 -9.82 -5.83
C TRP A 74 0.98 -10.13 -4.35
N PHE A 75 0.38 -9.26 -3.54
CA PHE A 75 0.25 -9.45 -2.11
C PHE A 75 -1.17 -9.86 -1.77
N ARG A 76 -1.33 -10.74 -0.77
CA ARG A 76 -2.65 -11.04 -0.21
C ARG A 76 -3.11 -9.84 0.60
N VAL A 77 -4.33 -9.37 0.40
CA VAL A 77 -4.98 -8.40 1.28
C VAL A 77 -5.57 -9.17 2.47
N VAL A 78 -5.15 -8.79 3.67
CA VAL A 78 -5.60 -9.39 4.93
C VAL A 78 -6.81 -8.63 5.49
N LEU A 79 -6.75 -7.29 5.43
CA LEU A 79 -7.78 -6.41 5.95
C LEU A 79 -7.75 -5.07 5.22
N VAL A 80 -8.90 -4.44 5.07
CA VAL A 80 -9.03 -3.02 4.71
C VAL A 80 -9.64 -2.27 5.89
N ALA A 81 -8.97 -1.22 6.35
CA ALA A 81 -9.41 -0.35 7.44
C ALA A 81 -9.53 1.09 6.92
N GLN A 82 -10.76 1.45 6.51
CA GLN A 82 -11.06 2.73 5.92
C GLN A 82 -12.13 3.47 6.72
N LEU A 83 -11.85 4.73 7.08
CA LEU A 83 -12.86 5.67 7.54
C LEU A 83 -13.47 6.37 6.31
N ARG A 84 -14.80 6.55 6.29
CA ARG A 84 -15.49 7.23 5.18
C ARG A 84 -14.88 8.61 4.94
N ASN A 85 -14.63 8.93 3.67
CA ASN A 85 -14.13 10.22 3.20
C ASN A 85 -12.83 10.70 3.89
N SER A 86 -12.03 9.78 4.43
CA SER A 86 -10.72 10.09 5.00
C SER A 86 -9.67 10.18 3.89
N SER A 87 -8.85 11.24 3.91
CA SER A 87 -7.65 11.33 3.05
C SER A 87 -6.57 10.32 3.46
N ILE A 88 -6.70 9.72 4.65
CA ILE A 88 -5.79 8.68 5.16
C ILE A 88 -6.54 7.35 5.20
N ILE A 89 -6.00 6.36 4.51
CA ILE A 89 -6.53 4.99 4.46
C ILE A 89 -5.46 4.02 4.93
N THR A 90 -5.86 2.94 5.59
CA THR A 90 -4.95 1.87 5.98
C THR A 90 -5.47 0.52 5.50
N PHE A 91 -4.58 -0.35 5.05
CA PHE A 91 -4.90 -1.73 4.73
C PHE A 91 -3.71 -2.61 5.07
N GLN A 92 -3.96 -3.89 5.32
CA GLN A 92 -2.93 -4.85 5.67
C GLN A 92 -2.74 -5.82 4.52
N ILE A 93 -1.50 -6.02 4.12
CA ILE A 93 -1.09 -7.04 3.15
C ILE A 93 -0.27 -8.13 3.81
N ARG A 94 -0.26 -9.32 3.24
CA ARG A 94 0.68 -10.39 3.56
C ARG A 94 1.66 -10.59 2.42
N ASP A 95 2.95 -10.38 2.71
CA ASP A 95 4.06 -10.79 1.87
C ASP A 95 4.35 -12.27 2.12
N LYS A 96 4.11 -13.11 1.11
CA LYS A 96 4.28 -14.56 1.26
C LYS A 96 5.75 -14.94 1.45
N HIS A 97 6.67 -14.32 0.72
CA HIS A 97 8.08 -14.66 0.78
C HIS A 97 8.66 -14.30 2.15
N LEU A 98 8.39 -13.09 2.64
CA LEU A 98 8.79 -12.67 3.98
C LEU A 98 8.12 -13.53 5.05
N TYR A 99 6.84 -13.89 4.88
CA TYR A 99 6.14 -14.78 5.80
C TYR A 99 6.86 -16.12 5.95
N ASP A 100 7.21 -16.75 4.82
CA ASP A 100 7.90 -18.04 4.81
C ASP A 100 9.30 -17.95 5.46
N LEU A 101 10.03 -16.84 5.26
CA LEU A 101 11.32 -16.62 5.92
C LEU A 101 11.17 -16.47 7.43
N LEU A 102 10.16 -15.72 7.90
CA LEU A 102 9.92 -15.51 9.33
C LEU A 102 9.43 -16.79 10.03
N GLN A 103 8.57 -17.58 9.40
CA GLN A 103 8.08 -18.85 9.96
C GLN A 103 9.20 -19.89 10.12
N ASN A 104 10.19 -19.87 9.22
CA ASN A 104 11.33 -20.78 9.27
C ASN A 104 12.49 -20.26 10.15
N GLU A 105 12.28 -19.16 10.89
CA GLU A 105 13.34 -18.44 11.62
C GLU A 105 14.59 -18.19 10.76
N SER A 106 14.39 -17.93 9.46
CA SER A 106 15.47 -17.72 8.52
C SER A 106 16.03 -16.31 8.65
N CYS A 107 17.32 -16.23 8.95
CA CYS A 107 18.06 -14.97 9.01
C CYS A 107 18.13 -14.26 7.64
N GLU A 108 17.72 -14.89 6.53
CA GLU A 108 17.55 -14.16 5.28
C GLU A 108 16.45 -13.08 5.38
N ALA A 109 15.49 -13.21 6.32
CA ALA A 109 14.46 -12.20 6.60
C ALA A 109 15.04 -10.82 6.98
N PHE A 110 16.26 -10.77 7.52
CA PHE A 110 16.88 -9.54 8.01
C PHE A 110 18.02 -9.05 7.11
N ARG A 111 18.08 -9.56 5.87
CA ARG A 111 19.22 -9.33 4.98
C ARG A 111 19.15 -7.98 4.25
N TYR A 112 17.95 -7.53 3.91
CA TYR A 112 17.73 -6.37 3.06
C TYR A 112 16.59 -5.50 3.60
N ASN A 113 16.63 -4.21 3.26
CA ASN A 113 15.53 -3.29 3.56
C ASN A 113 14.26 -3.80 2.91
N TYR A 114 13.18 -3.80 3.66
CA TYR A 114 11.86 -3.98 3.08
C TYR A 114 11.38 -2.65 2.53
N THR A 115 11.11 -2.60 1.22
CA THR A 115 10.68 -1.39 0.53
C THR A 115 9.42 -1.65 -0.25
N ILE A 116 8.49 -0.70 -0.21
CA ILE A 116 7.34 -0.68 -1.10
C ILE A 116 7.51 0.45 -2.13
N PRO A 117 6.80 0.38 -3.27
CA PRO A 117 6.84 1.44 -4.27
C PRO A 117 6.39 2.78 -3.65
N PRO A 118 7.13 3.88 -3.87
CA PRO A 118 6.94 5.06 -3.05
C PRO A 118 5.70 5.91 -3.40
N PHE A 119 5.14 5.87 -4.62
CA PHE A 119 4.32 7.02 -5.02
C PHE A 119 3.37 6.85 -6.22
N PHE A 120 2.18 7.44 -6.08
CA PHE A 120 1.35 8.00 -7.15
C PHE A 120 1.31 9.54 -6.95
N HIS A 121 1.28 10.35 -8.00
CA HIS A 121 1.28 11.83 -7.87
C HIS A 121 0.18 12.40 -6.98
N PHE A 122 -0.94 11.68 -6.84
CA PHE A 122 -2.06 12.07 -5.99
C PHE A 122 -2.21 11.21 -4.72
N ALA A 123 -1.32 10.23 -4.49
CA ALA A 123 -1.36 9.36 -3.32
C ALA A 123 0.02 8.79 -2.94
N ALA A 124 0.41 8.91 -1.68
CA ALA A 124 1.62 8.30 -1.14
C ALA A 124 1.30 6.98 -0.43
N LEU A 125 2.08 5.93 -0.69
CA LEU A 125 2.00 4.65 0.02
C LEU A 125 3.20 4.52 0.94
N ARG A 126 2.98 4.10 2.19
CA ARG A 126 4.06 3.86 3.16
C ARG A 126 3.73 2.73 4.13
N ILE A 127 4.80 2.09 4.60
CA ILE A 127 4.72 1.14 5.70
C ILE A 127 4.42 1.92 6.98
N GLN A 128 3.29 1.63 7.61
CA GLN A 128 2.81 2.37 8.78
C GLN A 128 3.73 2.19 10.00
N TYR A 129 4.19 0.96 10.24
CA TYR A 129 5.08 0.63 11.36
C TYR A 129 6.30 -0.11 10.84
N HIS A 130 7.47 0.48 11.08
CA HIS A 130 8.76 -0.08 10.72
C HIS A 130 9.77 0.18 11.82
N THR A 131 10.83 -0.62 11.87
CA THR A 131 11.97 -0.36 12.74
C THR A 131 13.28 -0.72 12.07
N SER A 132 14.36 -0.16 12.61
CA SER A 132 15.72 -0.36 12.14
C SER A 132 16.39 -1.44 12.97
N LEU A 133 16.94 -2.45 12.30
CA LEU A 133 17.82 -3.45 12.88
C LEU A 133 19.22 -3.23 12.32
N PHE A 134 20.23 -3.29 13.18
CA PHE A 134 21.62 -3.17 12.76
C PHE A 134 22.25 -4.54 12.68
N ARG A 135 22.61 -4.93 11.46
CA ARG A 135 23.27 -6.18 11.16
C ARG A 135 24.78 -6.01 11.17
N CYS A 136 25.45 -6.60 12.14
CA CYS A 136 26.89 -6.50 12.30
C CYS A 136 27.56 -7.84 12.04
N LYS A 137 28.56 -7.88 11.16
CA LYS A 137 29.42 -9.06 11.02
C LYS A 137 30.14 -9.33 12.33
N ARG A 138 30.21 -10.59 12.77
CA ARG A 138 30.86 -10.95 14.04
C ARG A 138 32.33 -10.55 14.13
N SER A 139 33.02 -10.56 12.99
CA SER A 139 34.42 -10.14 12.89
C SER A 139 34.66 -8.67 13.25
N LEU A 140 33.62 -7.84 13.33
CA LEU A 140 33.72 -6.45 13.76
C LEU A 140 33.81 -6.29 15.28
N HIS A 141 33.51 -7.35 16.06
CA HIS A 141 33.54 -7.34 17.54
C HIS A 141 32.84 -6.11 18.15
N VAL A 142 31.70 -5.74 17.57
CA VAL A 142 30.95 -4.54 17.97
C VAL A 142 30.40 -4.73 19.38
N SER A 143 30.70 -3.79 20.26
CA SER A 143 30.07 -3.72 21.57
C SER A 143 28.77 -2.92 21.44
N PRO A 144 27.59 -3.52 21.64
CA PRO A 144 26.35 -2.78 21.56
C PRO A 144 26.26 -1.73 22.66
N PRO A 145 25.69 -0.56 22.37
CA PRO A 145 25.30 0.46 23.34
C PRO A 145 24.42 -0.09 24.45
N THR A 146 24.46 0.56 25.61
CA THR A 146 23.57 0.27 26.73
C THR A 146 22.09 0.38 26.29
N GLY A 147 21.28 -0.62 26.66
CA GLY A 147 19.85 -0.65 26.37
C GLY A 147 19.46 -1.20 25.00
N MET A 148 20.43 -1.62 24.17
CA MET A 148 20.14 -2.38 22.95
C MET A 148 19.96 -3.87 23.24
N LEU A 149 18.94 -4.44 22.62
CA LEU A 149 18.73 -5.89 22.53
C LEU A 149 19.60 -6.44 21.40
N ASN A 150 19.96 -7.71 21.52
CA ASN A 150 20.71 -8.42 20.50
C ASN A 150 20.10 -9.78 20.18
N TYR A 151 20.26 -10.19 18.92
CA TYR A 151 19.95 -11.53 18.46
C TYR A 151 21.17 -12.14 17.76
N THR A 152 21.74 -13.16 18.38
CA THR A 152 23.03 -13.74 17.99
C THR A 152 22.90 -15.16 17.46
N LYS A 153 21.70 -15.60 17.06
CA LYS A 153 21.48 -16.97 16.54
C LYS A 153 21.65 -17.09 15.02
N CYS A 154 21.84 -15.97 14.30
CA CYS A 154 22.15 -16.01 12.88
C CYS A 154 23.58 -16.55 12.65
N PRO A 155 23.90 -17.20 11.51
CA PRO A 155 25.21 -17.83 11.31
C PRO A 155 26.37 -16.86 11.08
N ASP A 156 26.15 -15.73 10.40
CA ASP A 156 27.25 -14.87 9.92
C ASP A 156 27.31 -13.48 10.60
N TYR A 157 26.26 -13.12 11.33
CA TYR A 157 26.10 -11.78 11.88
C TYR A 157 25.26 -11.82 13.16
N ASP A 158 25.37 -10.74 13.94
CA ASP A 158 24.48 -10.46 15.05
C ASP A 158 23.57 -9.28 14.67
N LEU A 159 22.35 -9.29 15.19
CA LEU A 159 21.41 -8.18 15.06
C LEU A 159 21.39 -7.39 16.36
N TYR A 160 21.34 -6.07 16.24
CA TYR A 160 21.12 -5.15 17.35
C TYR A 160 19.95 -4.24 17.05
N TYR A 161 19.09 -4.04 18.03
CA TYR A 161 17.88 -3.25 17.90
C TYR A 161 17.38 -2.81 19.28
N LYS A 162 16.43 -1.89 19.31
CA LYS A 162 15.80 -1.43 20.54
C LYS A 162 14.43 -0.85 20.26
N HIS A 163 13.64 -0.68 21.32
CA HIS A 163 12.26 -0.21 21.25
C HIS A 163 12.09 1.11 20.46
N ILE A 164 12.91 2.12 20.74
CA ILE A 164 12.92 3.41 20.04
C ILE A 164 14.35 3.75 19.66
N ILE A 165 14.64 3.98 18.38
CA ILE A 165 15.90 4.56 17.89
C ILE A 165 15.61 5.99 17.45
N THR A 166 16.13 6.98 18.17
CA THR A 166 16.06 8.38 17.75
C THR A 166 17.24 8.73 16.84
N ALA A 167 17.10 9.78 16.03
CA ALA A 167 18.18 10.23 15.15
C ALA A 167 19.45 10.63 15.93
N ASP A 168 19.27 11.23 17.10
CA ASP A 168 20.32 11.70 17.99
C ASP A 168 20.93 10.59 18.87
N ASP A 169 20.55 9.35 18.63
CA ASP A 169 21.01 8.27 19.49
C ASP A 169 22.49 7.98 19.27
N VAL A 170 23.28 8.18 20.33
CA VAL A 170 24.71 7.86 20.39
C VAL A 170 24.95 6.42 19.91
N SER A 171 23.97 5.53 20.05
CA SER A 171 24.03 4.16 19.55
C SER A 171 24.27 4.01 18.05
N ARG A 172 23.86 4.98 17.22
CA ARG A 172 24.14 4.93 15.77
C ARG A 172 25.63 5.04 15.48
N SER A 173 26.38 5.80 16.29
CA SER A 173 27.82 5.98 16.09
C SER A 173 28.62 4.69 16.32
N SER A 174 28.31 3.93 17.37
CA SER A 174 28.96 2.65 17.66
C SER A 174 28.58 1.54 16.66
N LEU A 175 27.43 1.68 16.00
CA LEU A 175 26.94 0.74 15.00
C LEU A 175 27.20 1.20 13.57
N ALA A 176 27.99 2.26 13.36
CA ALA A 176 28.25 2.82 12.03
C ALA A 176 28.93 1.83 11.07
N ALA A 177 29.66 0.84 11.60
CA ALA A 177 30.26 -0.24 10.81
C ALA A 177 29.26 -1.35 10.41
N CYS A 178 28.05 -1.33 10.97
CA CYS A 178 27.01 -2.32 10.72
C CYS A 178 26.09 -1.88 9.56
N THR A 179 25.41 -2.84 8.93
CA THR A 179 24.37 -2.52 7.95
C THR A 179 23.06 -2.25 8.67
N GLU A 180 22.52 -1.04 8.54
CA GLU A 180 21.15 -0.72 8.97
C GLU A 180 20.14 -1.35 7.99
N VAL A 181 19.15 -2.04 8.54
CA VAL A 181 18.07 -2.70 7.79
C VAL A 181 16.72 -2.24 8.33
N GLN A 182 15.87 -1.65 7.48
CA GLN A 182 14.51 -1.23 7.81
C GLN A 182 13.52 -2.34 7.49
N LEU A 183 12.74 -2.75 8.48
CA LEU A 183 11.77 -3.84 8.33
C LEU A 183 10.39 -3.47 8.90
N PRO A 184 9.30 -4.01 8.33
CA PRO A 184 7.96 -3.88 8.87
C PRO A 184 7.83 -4.59 10.21
N ILE A 185 7.10 -3.95 11.13
CA ILE A 185 6.79 -4.51 12.45
C ILE A 185 5.29 -4.44 12.73
N LYS A 186 4.81 -5.21 13.71
CA LYS A 186 3.40 -5.21 14.12
C LYS A 186 3.01 -3.87 14.74
N ASP A 187 3.84 -3.40 15.67
CA ASP A 187 3.61 -2.21 16.48
C ASP A 187 4.93 -1.65 17.03
N VAL A 188 5.57 -2.37 17.96
CA VAL A 188 6.81 -1.99 18.64
C VAL A 188 7.78 -3.18 18.76
N PRO A 189 9.10 -2.95 18.73
CA PRO A 189 10.08 -3.99 19.00
C PRO A 189 10.26 -4.17 20.51
N ASP A 190 9.30 -4.83 21.16
CA ASP A 190 9.25 -5.09 22.60
C ASP A 190 9.81 -6.46 23.02
N ALA A 191 10.14 -7.31 22.04
CA ALA A 191 10.57 -8.68 22.28
C ALA A 191 12.06 -8.94 21.97
N ILE A 192 12.64 -9.87 22.73
CA ILE A 192 14.04 -10.33 22.60
C ILE A 192 14.28 -11.13 21.30
N ASN A 193 13.22 -11.58 20.63
CA ASN A 193 13.34 -12.31 19.37
C ASN A 193 12.79 -11.47 18.21
N PRO A 194 13.62 -11.06 17.22
CA PRO A 194 13.16 -10.26 16.08
C PRO A 194 12.10 -10.97 15.23
N PHE A 195 12.07 -12.30 15.20
CA PHE A 195 11.02 -13.06 14.51
C PHE A 195 9.62 -12.91 15.12
N THR A 196 9.51 -12.35 16.33
CA THR A 196 8.21 -12.19 17.02
C THR A 196 7.55 -10.83 16.77
N PHE A 197 8.34 -9.78 16.46
CA PHE A 197 7.83 -8.43 16.20
C PHE A 197 7.96 -8.00 14.74
N VAL A 198 8.98 -8.47 13.99
CA VAL A 198 9.05 -8.28 12.53
C VAL A 198 7.90 -9.07 11.92
N THR A 199 7.21 -8.46 10.95
CA THR A 199 5.96 -9.02 10.42
C THR A 199 5.93 -9.06 8.90
N ALA A 200 5.37 -10.13 8.36
CA ALA A 200 4.99 -10.21 6.97
C ALA A 200 3.56 -9.72 6.71
N ASP A 201 2.78 -9.50 7.77
CA ASP A 201 1.45 -8.89 7.72
C ASP A 201 1.59 -7.38 7.91
N ILE A 202 1.88 -6.69 6.81
CA ILE A 202 2.37 -5.31 6.76
C ILE A 202 1.19 -4.35 6.63
N ILE A 203 1.10 -3.39 7.56
CA ILE A 203 0.12 -2.30 7.48
C ILE A 203 0.66 -1.22 6.55
N ILE A 204 -0.07 -0.98 5.47
CA ILE A 204 0.19 0.06 4.49
C ILE A 204 -0.76 1.22 4.76
N ARG A 205 -0.20 2.41 4.88
CA ARG A 205 -0.94 3.67 4.90
C ARG A 205 -0.90 4.31 3.51
N VAL A 206 -2.06 4.75 3.06
CA VAL A 206 -2.27 5.55 1.86
C VAL A 206 -2.64 6.96 2.30
N ASP A 207 -1.87 7.95 1.87
CA ASP A 207 -2.20 9.36 2.02
C ASP A 207 -2.59 9.92 0.67
N LEU A 208 -3.87 10.26 0.52
CA LEU A 208 -4.35 11.02 -0.61
C LEU A 208 -3.93 12.48 -0.45
N THR A 209 -3.56 13.11 -1.56
CA THR A 209 -3.47 14.57 -1.66
C THR A 209 -4.84 15.20 -1.40
N ASP A 210 -4.85 16.43 -0.88
CA ASP A 210 -6.09 17.15 -0.61
C ASP A 210 -6.91 17.34 -1.89
N GLU A 211 -6.24 17.59 -3.03
CA GLU A 211 -6.87 17.74 -4.34
C GLU A 211 -7.58 16.45 -4.79
N CYS A 212 -6.98 15.28 -4.55
CA CYS A 212 -7.60 14.01 -4.89
C CYS A 212 -8.72 13.62 -3.93
N ALA A 213 -8.54 13.81 -2.63
CA ALA A 213 -9.59 13.57 -1.65
C ALA A 213 -10.81 14.46 -1.92
N ASP A 214 -10.59 15.74 -2.25
CA ASP A 214 -11.66 16.67 -2.64
C ASP A 214 -12.36 16.24 -3.93
N CYS A 215 -11.57 15.93 -4.98
CA CYS A 215 -12.09 15.43 -6.25
C CYS A 215 -13.01 14.21 -6.08
N ASN A 216 -12.55 13.19 -5.35
CA ASN A 216 -13.32 11.95 -5.22
C ASN A 216 -14.48 12.10 -4.23
N TYR A 217 -14.24 12.63 -3.03
CA TYR A 217 -15.23 12.60 -1.95
C TYR A 217 -16.24 13.75 -2.02
N ARG A 218 -15.85 14.93 -2.53
CA ARG A 218 -16.78 16.08 -2.67
C ARG A 218 -17.40 16.17 -4.05
N HIS A 219 -16.61 15.91 -5.09
CA HIS A 219 -17.05 16.11 -6.48
C HIS A 219 -17.48 14.82 -7.18
N GLY A 220 -17.28 13.65 -6.57
CA GLY A 220 -17.58 12.36 -7.18
C GLY A 220 -16.71 12.05 -8.41
N GLY A 221 -15.59 12.77 -8.56
CA GLY A 221 -14.67 12.64 -9.67
C GLY A 221 -13.66 11.51 -9.49
N GLN A 222 -12.85 11.31 -10.53
CA GLN A 222 -11.77 10.33 -10.56
C GLN A 222 -10.42 11.08 -10.57
N CYS A 223 -9.54 10.71 -9.64
CA CYS A 223 -8.17 11.21 -9.62
C CYS A 223 -7.38 10.56 -10.78
N LYS A 224 -6.88 11.38 -11.70
CA LYS A 224 -6.09 10.94 -12.85
C LYS A 224 -4.85 11.82 -13.02
N LEU A 225 -3.92 11.34 -13.81
CA LEU A 225 -2.81 12.13 -14.35
C LEU A 225 -3.06 12.37 -15.83
N ASP A 226 -2.81 13.60 -16.28
CA ASP A 226 -2.81 13.91 -17.70
C ASP A 226 -1.50 13.43 -18.38
N SER A 227 -1.36 13.72 -19.67
CA SER A 227 -0.19 13.35 -20.46
C SER A 227 1.11 14.04 -20.03
N THR A 228 1.03 15.07 -19.17
CA THR A 228 2.17 15.78 -18.60
C THR A 228 2.47 15.34 -17.16
N GLU A 229 1.81 14.28 -16.69
CA GLU A 229 1.86 13.78 -15.31
C GLU A 229 1.30 14.78 -14.28
N THR A 230 0.48 15.74 -14.71
CA THR A 230 -0.18 16.68 -13.81
C THR A 230 -1.51 16.10 -13.34
N PHE A 231 -1.85 16.34 -12.06
CA PHE A 231 -3.12 15.90 -11.49
C PHE A 231 -4.32 16.53 -12.20
N CYS A 232 -5.32 15.70 -12.50
CA CYS A 232 -6.62 16.10 -13.04
C CYS A 232 -7.76 15.41 -12.29
N CYS A 233 -8.81 16.18 -11.98
CA CYS A 233 -10.09 15.65 -11.53
C CYS A 233 -11.03 15.49 -12.72
N VAL A 234 -11.27 14.25 -13.15
CA VAL A 234 -12.16 13.96 -14.29
C VAL A 234 -13.52 13.47 -13.80
N ASN A 235 -14.58 13.72 -14.59
CA ASN A 235 -15.95 13.29 -14.29
C ASN A 235 -16.53 13.83 -12.97
N GLY A 236 -15.87 14.80 -12.32
CA GLY A 236 -16.38 15.45 -11.11
C GLY A 236 -17.39 16.55 -11.45
N ILE A 237 -18.31 16.82 -10.51
CA ILE A 237 -19.20 17.98 -10.59
C ILE A 237 -18.38 19.23 -10.25
N LEU A 238 -18.00 20.02 -11.24
CA LEU A 238 -17.44 21.35 -10.99
C LEU A 238 -18.48 22.18 -10.23
N GLN A 239 -18.18 22.63 -9.01
CA GLN A 239 -18.97 23.72 -8.44
C GLN A 239 -18.69 24.95 -9.28
N GLN A 240 -19.70 25.44 -10.00
CA GLN A 240 -19.67 26.82 -10.47
C GLN A 240 -19.53 27.69 -9.22
N LYS A 241 -18.35 28.30 -9.03
CA LYS A 241 -18.19 29.35 -8.04
C LYS A 241 -19.22 30.44 -8.38
N PRO A 242 -20.02 30.92 -7.41
CA PRO A 242 -21.06 31.92 -7.66
C PRO A 242 -20.51 33.19 -8.30
#